data_AF-A0A1M6F1L3-F1
#
_entry.id   AF-A0A1M6F1L3-F1
#
_cell.length_a   1.000
_cell.length_b   1.000
_cell.length_c   1.000
_cell.angle_alpha   90.00
_cell.angle_beta   90.00
_cell.angle_gamma   90.00
#
_symmetry.space_group_name_H-M   'P 1'
#
loop_
_entity.id
_entity.type
_entity.pdbx_description
1 polymer ?
#
loop_
_entity_poly.entity_id
_entity_poly.type
_entity_poly.pdbx_seq_one_letter_code
_entity_poly.pdbx_strand_id
1 'polypeptide(L)'
;MSHFFTIVIVNPEVEDIEAEVARLLAPYDENIEVEPYETDCWCVGRKAYLESCKIADKKCQSLNEIQEKFWNEFWTDERKKEALENPDIFEVADREWANFPDRCEWERVREHAEKEHPLYQNPDPECRDCGGTGKRTTTYNPQAKWDWWVIGGRYNGLVGNGSANPNTAPVSVLLEKGVIPFAIITPDGKWHERGEMGWFGIVSNEKEEDVWIKEIRSILEKHQNCLAVGCDLHI
;
A
#
# COMPACT_ATOMS: atom_id res chain seq x y z
N MET A 1 0.75 -7.88 8.47
CA MET A 1 0.21 -8.87 7.54
C MET A 1 -0.83 -8.16 6.73
N SER A 2 -0.40 -7.60 5.62
CA SER A 2 -1.16 -6.59 4.90
C SER A 2 -1.69 -7.22 3.62
N HIS A 3 -3.01 -7.28 3.53
CA HIS A 3 -3.70 -7.88 2.40
C HIS A 3 -4.36 -6.80 1.56
N PHE A 4 -4.32 -6.96 0.24
CA PHE A 4 -4.97 -6.01 -0.66
C PHE A 4 -5.64 -6.70 -1.83
N PHE A 5 -6.76 -6.12 -2.24
CA PHE A 5 -7.59 -6.65 -3.31
C PHE A 5 -7.01 -6.28 -4.68
N THR A 6 -6.74 -7.29 -5.48
CA THR A 6 -6.17 -7.15 -6.83
C THR A 6 -7.06 -7.79 -7.87
N ILE A 7 -7.21 -7.14 -9.03
CA ILE A 7 -7.87 -7.74 -10.20
C ILE A 7 -6.81 -8.17 -11.22
N VAL A 8 -6.91 -9.40 -11.72
CA VAL A 8 -6.10 -9.87 -12.84
C VAL A 8 -7.02 -10.04 -14.05
N ILE A 9 -6.74 -9.29 -15.13
CA ILE A 9 -7.49 -9.38 -16.37
C ILE A 9 -6.88 -10.46 -17.26
N VAL A 10 -7.67 -11.46 -17.63
CA VAL A 10 -7.24 -12.58 -18.48
C VAL A 10 -8.07 -12.65 -19.76
N ASN A 11 -7.47 -13.23 -20.81
CA ASN A 11 -8.18 -13.49 -22.07
C ASN A 11 -9.30 -14.52 -21.83
N PRO A 12 -10.53 -14.31 -22.37
CA PRO A 12 -11.64 -15.26 -22.18
C PRO A 12 -11.40 -16.65 -22.76
N GLU A 13 -10.45 -16.79 -23.69
CA GLU A 13 -10.11 -18.07 -24.34
C GLU A 13 -9.11 -18.90 -23.53
N VAL A 14 -8.65 -18.42 -22.36
CA VAL A 14 -7.70 -19.15 -21.53
C VAL A 14 -8.33 -20.44 -20.98
N GLU A 15 -7.65 -21.57 -21.17
CA GLU A 15 -8.13 -22.88 -20.69
C GLU A 15 -7.98 -23.00 -19.17
N ASP A 16 -6.86 -22.53 -18.62
CA ASP A 16 -6.53 -22.57 -17.21
C ASP A 16 -6.33 -21.15 -16.66
N ILE A 17 -7.38 -20.63 -16.03
CA ILE A 17 -7.40 -19.29 -15.43
C ILE A 17 -6.36 -19.17 -14.31
N GLU A 18 -6.21 -20.20 -13.48
CA GLU A 18 -5.29 -20.14 -12.34
C GLU A 18 -3.84 -20.09 -12.80
N ALA A 19 -3.49 -20.91 -13.80
CA ALA A 19 -2.16 -20.88 -14.41
C ALA A 19 -1.85 -19.54 -15.08
N GLU A 20 -2.82 -18.91 -15.76
CA GLU A 20 -2.62 -17.61 -16.39
C GLU A 20 -2.52 -16.47 -15.37
N VAL A 21 -3.31 -16.51 -14.31
CA VAL A 21 -3.17 -15.59 -13.17
C VAL A 21 -1.78 -15.72 -12.55
N ALA A 22 -1.33 -16.95 -12.30
CA ALA A 22 0.02 -17.22 -11.80
C ALA A 22 1.11 -16.66 -12.73
N ARG A 23 0.96 -16.85 -14.05
CA ARG A 23 1.90 -16.33 -15.06
C ARG A 23 1.97 -14.81 -15.06
N LEU A 24 0.83 -14.12 -14.95
CA LEU A 24 0.75 -12.67 -14.94
C LEU A 24 1.30 -12.06 -13.63
N LEU A 25 1.15 -12.77 -12.51
CA LEU A 25 1.65 -12.34 -11.20
C LEU A 25 3.13 -12.65 -11.00
N ALA A 26 3.65 -13.71 -11.62
CA ALA A 26 5.01 -14.22 -11.39
C ALA A 26 6.12 -13.16 -11.42
N PRO A 27 6.16 -12.18 -12.36
CA PRO A 27 7.21 -11.16 -12.37
C PRO A 27 7.26 -10.28 -11.10
N TYR A 28 6.18 -10.24 -10.33
CA TYR A 28 6.01 -9.39 -9.15
C TYR A 28 6.16 -10.16 -7.82
N ASP A 29 6.60 -11.42 -7.87
CA ASP A 29 6.90 -12.24 -6.68
C ASP A 29 8.16 -11.73 -5.97
N GLU A 30 8.03 -11.44 -4.68
CA GLU A 30 9.12 -11.05 -3.78
C GLU A 30 10.19 -12.15 -3.62
N ASN A 31 9.77 -13.41 -3.73
CA ASN A 31 10.65 -14.57 -3.54
C ASN A 31 11.58 -14.84 -4.73
N ILE A 32 11.45 -14.08 -5.82
CA ILE A 32 12.36 -14.17 -6.96
C ILE A 32 13.65 -13.43 -6.64
N GLU A 33 14.76 -14.16 -6.60
CA GLU A 33 16.09 -13.56 -6.67
C GLU A 33 16.43 -13.22 -8.13
N VAL A 34 16.83 -11.98 -8.36
CA VAL A 34 17.30 -11.46 -9.64
C VAL A 34 18.82 -11.28 -9.64
N GLU A 35 19.39 -11.06 -10.82
CA GLU A 35 20.80 -10.71 -10.94
C GLU A 35 21.16 -9.51 -10.06
N PRO A 36 22.31 -9.53 -9.36
CA PRO A 36 22.69 -8.45 -8.47
C PRO A 36 22.71 -7.08 -9.16
N TYR A 37 22.04 -6.10 -8.56
CA TYR A 37 22.05 -4.71 -9.02
C TYR A 37 22.28 -3.75 -7.85
N GLU A 38 22.70 -2.54 -8.19
CA GLU A 38 22.90 -1.46 -7.23
C GLU A 38 21.59 -0.71 -6.97
N THR A 39 21.27 -0.49 -5.70
CA THR A 39 20.11 0.29 -5.25
C THR A 39 20.49 1.23 -4.11
N ASP A 40 19.60 2.16 -3.78
CA ASP A 40 19.76 3.03 -2.61
C ASP A 40 19.79 2.21 -1.32
N CYS A 41 20.69 2.60 -0.42
CA CYS A 41 20.75 2.02 0.90
C CYS A 41 19.62 2.60 1.75
N TRP A 42 18.98 1.73 2.56
CA TRP A 42 17.94 2.11 3.51
C TRP A 42 18.41 3.16 4.55
N CYS A 43 19.72 3.40 4.68
CA CYS A 43 20.26 4.38 5.61
C CYS A 43 20.15 5.83 5.14
N VAL A 44 19.94 6.06 3.84
CA VAL A 44 19.90 7.41 3.25
C VAL A 44 18.79 8.22 3.92
N GLY A 45 19.14 9.35 4.54
CA GLY A 45 18.23 10.21 5.29
C GLY A 45 17.75 9.67 6.64
N ARG A 46 17.91 8.38 6.92
CA ARG A 46 17.37 7.73 8.14
C ARG A 46 17.93 8.31 9.44
N LYS A 47 19.21 8.67 9.47
CA LYS A 47 19.83 9.29 10.66
C LYS A 47 19.25 10.67 10.95
N ALA A 48 19.08 11.50 9.91
CA ALA A 48 18.40 12.78 10.01
C ALA A 48 16.97 12.63 10.52
N TYR A 49 16.21 11.69 9.96
CA TYR A 49 14.85 11.39 10.41
C TYR A 49 14.81 11.05 11.91
N LEU A 50 15.59 10.05 12.35
CA LEU A 50 15.57 9.59 13.74
C LEU A 50 16.01 10.67 14.74
N GLU A 51 17.01 11.47 14.40
CA GLU A 51 17.47 12.57 15.26
C GLU A 51 16.47 13.73 15.29
N SER A 52 15.82 14.02 14.16
CA SER A 52 14.74 15.01 14.09
C SER A 52 13.52 14.64 14.93
N CYS A 53 13.14 13.35 14.97
CA CYS A 53 12.10 12.85 15.87
C CYS A 53 12.46 13.11 17.33
N LYS A 54 13.71 12.84 17.75
CA LYS A 54 14.16 13.12 19.12
C LYS A 54 14.13 14.62 19.46
N ILE A 55 14.34 15.49 18.47
CA ILE A 55 14.24 16.94 18.65
C ILE A 55 12.78 17.35 18.83
N ALA A 56 11.87 16.81 18.02
CA ALA A 56 10.44 17.06 18.12
C ALA A 56 9.86 16.55 19.45
N ASP A 57 10.22 15.33 19.87
CA ASP A 57 9.83 14.75 21.15
C ASP A 57 10.22 15.65 22.34
N LYS A 58 11.39 16.27 22.28
CA LYS A 58 11.89 17.17 23.34
C LYS A 58 11.24 18.55 23.34
N LYS A 59 10.89 19.08 22.16
CA LYS A 59 10.32 20.43 22.01
C LYS A 59 8.81 20.45 22.25
N CYS A 60 8.13 19.37 21.86
CA CYS A 60 6.70 19.20 22.01
C CYS A 60 6.45 18.22 23.17
N GLN A 61 6.03 17.01 22.84
CA GLN A 61 5.95 15.82 23.68
C GLN A 61 6.31 14.63 22.77
N SER A 62 6.56 13.45 23.34
CA SER A 62 6.78 12.28 22.49
C SER A 62 5.53 11.97 21.65
N LEU A 63 5.73 11.45 20.44
CA LEU A 63 4.61 11.08 19.57
C LEU A 63 3.65 10.08 20.26
N ASN A 64 4.17 9.22 21.15
CA ASN A 64 3.37 8.30 21.94
C ASN A 64 2.46 9.01 22.95
N GLU A 65 2.96 10.03 23.66
CA GLU A 65 2.15 10.83 24.59
C GLU A 65 1.07 11.62 23.85
N ILE A 66 1.41 12.18 22.68
CA ILE A 66 0.46 12.86 21.80
C ILE A 66 -0.64 11.89 21.33
N GLN A 67 -0.25 10.68 20.95
CA GLN A 67 -1.16 9.62 20.52
C GLN A 67 -2.07 9.16 21.67
N GLU A 68 -1.53 8.95 22.87
CA GLU A 68 -2.31 8.58 24.05
C GLU A 68 -3.33 9.68 24.39
N LYS A 69 -2.89 10.95 24.39
CA LYS A 69 -3.78 12.10 24.58
C LYS A 69 -4.91 12.11 23.56
N PHE A 70 -4.59 11.97 22.28
CA PHE A 70 -5.59 11.92 21.22
C PHE A 70 -6.60 10.79 21.44
N TRP A 71 -6.16 9.56 21.71
CA TRP A 71 -7.09 8.44 21.88
C TRP A 71 -7.97 8.57 23.12
N ASN A 72 -7.46 9.16 24.20
CA ASN A 72 -8.24 9.47 25.39
C ASN A 72 -9.32 10.53 25.13
N GLU A 73 -9.02 11.53 24.30
CA GLU A 73 -9.97 12.58 23.91
C GLU A 73 -10.97 12.08 22.85
N PHE A 74 -10.51 11.24 21.92
CA PHE A 74 -11.31 10.73 20.81
C PHE A 74 -12.37 9.73 21.29
N TRP A 75 -12.05 8.81 22.20
CA TRP A 75 -12.95 7.72 22.60
C TRP A 75 -13.90 8.08 23.76
N THR A 76 -14.98 8.79 23.44
CA THR A 76 -16.11 9.00 24.37
C THR A 76 -17.03 7.77 24.47
N ASP A 77 -17.89 7.73 25.48
CA ASP A 77 -18.87 6.64 25.63
C ASP A 77 -19.87 6.60 24.47
N GLU A 78 -20.18 7.74 23.85
CA GLU A 78 -21.00 7.84 22.64
C GLU A 78 -20.26 7.23 21.44
N ARG A 79 -19.00 7.62 21.21
CA ARG A 79 -18.21 7.09 20.08
C ARG A 79 -17.93 5.59 20.22
N LYS A 80 -17.76 5.09 21.44
CA LYS A 80 -17.65 3.64 21.70
C LYS A 80 -18.94 2.88 21.34
N LYS A 81 -20.11 3.49 21.55
CA LYS A 81 -21.40 2.90 21.13
C LYS A 81 -21.55 2.96 19.62
N GLU A 82 -21.21 4.09 19.01
CA GLU A 82 -21.22 4.26 17.55
C GLU A 82 -20.31 3.24 16.86
N ALA A 83 -19.12 2.97 17.40
CA ALA A 83 -18.18 1.99 16.84
C ALA A 83 -18.72 0.56 16.76
N LEU A 84 -19.72 0.20 17.58
CA LEU A 84 -20.37 -1.12 17.52
C LEU A 84 -21.37 -1.22 16.37
N GLU A 85 -21.88 -0.08 15.90
CA GLU A 85 -22.96 0.01 14.92
C GLU A 85 -22.47 0.54 13.56
N ASN A 86 -21.34 1.26 13.54
CA ASN A 86 -20.78 1.92 12.37
C ASN A 86 -19.25 1.72 12.28
N PRO A 87 -18.74 0.95 11.30
CA PRO A 87 -17.31 0.75 11.11
C PRO A 87 -16.57 2.01 10.61
N ASP A 88 -17.28 3.02 10.09
CA ASP A 88 -16.66 4.24 9.53
C ASP A 88 -16.03 5.15 10.61
N ILE A 89 -16.28 4.87 11.90
CA ILE A 89 -15.70 5.62 13.01
C ILE A 89 -14.16 5.60 13.00
N PHE A 90 -13.55 4.55 12.43
CA PHE A 90 -12.10 4.44 12.31
C PHE A 90 -11.54 5.38 11.25
N GLU A 91 -12.25 5.61 10.14
CA GLU A 91 -11.85 6.62 9.16
C GLU A 91 -11.96 8.04 9.72
N VAL A 92 -12.97 8.28 10.58
CA VAL A 92 -13.09 9.53 11.34
C VAL A 92 -11.90 9.69 12.28
N ALA A 93 -11.49 8.62 12.97
CA ALA A 93 -10.32 8.63 13.85
C ALA A 93 -9.04 8.98 13.10
N ASP A 94 -8.80 8.35 11.95
CA ASP A 94 -7.61 8.62 11.13
C ASP A 94 -7.57 10.08 10.66
N ARG A 95 -8.72 10.63 10.24
CA ARG A 95 -8.83 12.02 9.81
C ARG A 95 -8.61 13.00 10.96
N GLU A 96 -9.21 12.75 12.13
CA GLU A 96 -9.02 13.61 13.30
C GLU A 96 -7.60 13.51 13.85
N TRP A 97 -6.99 12.32 13.83
CA TRP A 97 -5.59 12.11 14.18
C TRP A 97 -4.68 12.91 13.27
N ALA A 98 -4.85 12.79 11.94
CA ALA A 98 -4.05 13.51 10.95
C ALA A 98 -4.06 15.03 11.19
N ASN A 99 -5.19 15.58 11.65
CA ASN A 99 -5.39 17.00 11.91
C ASN A 99 -5.22 17.40 13.40
N PHE A 100 -4.78 16.48 14.26
CA PHE A 100 -4.65 16.76 15.69
C PHE A 100 -3.56 17.84 15.92
N PRO A 101 -3.86 18.97 16.60
CA PRO A 101 -2.95 20.11 16.66
C PRO A 101 -1.55 19.79 17.18
N ASP A 102 -1.45 18.96 18.22
CA ASP A 102 -0.17 18.58 18.82
C ASP A 102 0.66 17.70 17.88
N ARG A 103 0.00 16.79 17.14
CA ARG A 103 0.64 15.97 16.10
C ARG A 103 1.15 16.86 14.97
N CYS A 104 0.34 17.80 14.51
CA CYS A 104 0.72 18.74 13.44
C CYS A 104 1.91 19.62 13.83
N GLU A 105 1.99 20.07 15.09
CA GLU A 105 3.14 20.81 15.59
C GLU A 105 4.38 19.92 15.73
N TRP A 106 4.22 18.70 16.24
CA TRP A 106 5.31 17.72 16.30
C TRP A 106 5.89 17.45 14.90
N GLU A 107 5.04 17.22 13.89
CA GLU A 107 5.46 17.00 12.50
C GLU A 107 6.21 18.20 11.93
N ARG A 108 5.72 19.42 12.17
CA ARG A 108 6.37 20.66 11.73
C ARG A 108 7.78 20.81 12.32
N VAL A 109 7.92 20.59 13.63
CA VAL A 109 9.20 20.67 14.33
C VAL A 109 10.16 19.59 13.81
N ARG A 110 9.67 18.35 13.66
CA ARG A 110 10.42 17.22 13.11
C ARG A 110 10.91 17.52 11.70
N GLU A 111 10.03 17.91 10.79
CA GLU A 111 10.36 18.23 9.40
C GLU A 111 11.41 19.33 9.27
N HIS A 112 11.27 20.39 10.06
CA HIS A 112 12.23 21.48 10.06
C HIS A 112 13.60 21.01 10.56
N ALA A 113 13.65 20.30 11.68
CA ALA A 113 14.88 19.74 12.22
C ALA A 113 15.54 18.71 11.29
N GLU A 114 14.73 17.91 10.58
CA GLU A 114 15.23 16.95 9.60
C GLU A 114 15.92 17.66 8.43
N LYS A 115 15.30 18.71 7.88
CA LYS A 115 15.83 19.50 6.76
C LYS A 115 17.11 20.26 7.12
N GLU A 116 17.26 20.66 8.38
CA GLU A 116 18.48 21.33 8.88
C GLU A 116 19.60 20.34 9.26
N HIS A 117 19.29 19.04 9.34
CA HIS A 117 20.25 18.05 9.76
C HIS A 117 21.37 17.87 8.70
N PRO A 118 22.66 17.77 9.09
CA PRO A 118 23.77 17.63 8.14
C PRO A 118 23.66 16.41 7.20
N LEU A 119 22.95 15.37 7.66
CA LEU A 119 22.69 14.15 6.88
C LEU A 119 21.29 14.11 6.24
N TYR A 120 20.62 15.25 6.07
CA TYR A 120 19.35 15.31 5.33
C TYR A 120 19.55 14.73 3.93
N GLN A 121 18.78 13.69 3.58
CA GLN A 121 18.89 12.94 2.32
C GLN A 121 20.28 12.36 2.01
N ASN A 122 21.16 12.27 3.01
CA ASN A 122 22.51 11.72 2.85
C ASN A 122 22.65 10.40 3.64
N PRO A 123 23.53 9.48 3.20
CA PRO A 123 23.77 8.24 3.91
C PRO A 123 24.44 8.46 5.27
N ASP A 124 24.23 7.50 6.18
CA ASP A 124 25.01 7.44 7.41
C ASP A 124 26.44 6.97 7.08
N PRO A 125 27.48 7.78 7.36
CA PRO A 125 28.87 7.42 7.10
C PRO A 125 29.32 6.12 7.81
N GLU A 126 28.61 5.73 8.87
CA GLU A 126 28.90 4.54 9.68
C GLU A 126 28.00 3.34 9.31
N CYS A 127 27.20 3.44 8.24
CA CYS A 127 26.34 2.34 7.80
C CYS A 127 27.17 1.14 7.37
N ARG A 128 26.96 -0.02 8.01
CA ARG A 128 27.69 -1.26 7.71
C ARG A 128 27.36 -1.86 6.34
N ASP A 129 26.15 -1.61 5.85
CA ASP A 129 25.67 -2.23 4.61
C ASP A 129 26.17 -1.52 3.36
N CYS A 130 26.31 -0.18 3.42
CA CYS A 130 26.81 0.61 2.29
C CYS A 130 28.19 1.23 2.53
N GLY A 131 28.78 1.11 3.72
CA GLY A 131 30.04 1.75 4.08
C GLY A 131 30.01 3.28 3.96
N GLY A 132 28.84 3.89 4.14
CA GLY A 132 28.64 5.34 3.98
C GLY A 132 28.46 5.83 2.54
N THR A 133 28.43 4.94 1.54
CA THR A 133 28.24 5.33 0.13
C THR A 133 26.78 5.68 -0.20
N GLY A 134 25.83 5.17 0.60
CA GLY A 134 24.41 5.27 0.30
C GLY A 134 23.91 4.33 -0.79
N LYS A 135 24.77 3.44 -1.31
CA LYS A 135 24.42 2.43 -2.30
C LYS A 135 24.70 1.03 -1.74
N ARG A 136 23.82 0.08 -2.04
CA ARG A 136 24.02 -1.33 -1.69
C ARG A 136 23.69 -2.22 -2.89
N THR A 137 24.37 -3.36 -2.97
CA THR A 137 24.02 -4.41 -3.91
C THR A 137 22.89 -5.27 -3.33
N THR A 138 21.92 -5.62 -4.16
CA THR A 138 20.81 -6.51 -3.77
C THR A 138 20.46 -7.44 -4.93
N THR A 139 19.91 -8.60 -4.61
CA THR A 139 19.27 -9.54 -5.56
C THR A 139 17.75 -9.54 -5.42
N TYR A 140 17.21 -8.65 -4.58
CA TYR A 140 15.78 -8.53 -4.33
C TYR A 140 15.03 -8.04 -5.58
N ASN A 141 13.91 -8.68 -5.93
CA ASN A 141 13.12 -8.30 -7.10
C ASN A 141 12.67 -6.82 -7.02
N PRO A 142 13.15 -5.92 -7.91
CA PRO A 142 12.73 -4.52 -7.91
C PRO A 142 11.27 -4.32 -8.31
N GLN A 143 10.63 -5.34 -8.88
CA GLN A 143 9.22 -5.36 -9.24
C GLN A 143 8.37 -6.07 -8.18
N ALA A 144 8.93 -6.48 -7.04
CA ALA A 144 8.17 -7.19 -6.01
C ALA A 144 6.92 -6.40 -5.58
N LYS A 145 5.77 -7.09 -5.52
CA LYS A 145 4.48 -6.57 -5.05
C LYS A 145 3.80 -7.49 -4.05
N TRP A 146 4.19 -8.76 -3.98
CA TRP A 146 3.59 -9.74 -3.11
C TRP A 146 4.59 -10.84 -2.70
N ASP A 147 4.39 -11.45 -1.53
CA ASP A 147 5.10 -12.66 -1.08
C ASP A 147 4.20 -13.92 -1.15
N TRP A 148 2.87 -13.73 -1.23
CA TRP A 148 1.86 -14.77 -1.38
C TRP A 148 0.58 -14.21 -2.03
N TRP A 149 -0.17 -15.08 -2.73
CA TRP A 149 -1.48 -14.74 -3.29
C TRP A 149 -2.42 -15.95 -3.37
N VAL A 150 -3.72 -15.67 -3.49
CA VAL A 150 -4.75 -16.66 -3.83
C VAL A 150 -5.91 -16.00 -4.60
N ILE A 151 -6.60 -16.76 -5.46
CA ILE A 151 -7.87 -16.32 -6.05
C ILE A 151 -8.94 -16.22 -4.94
N GLY A 152 -9.58 -15.05 -4.83
CA GLY A 152 -10.59 -14.75 -3.82
C GLY A 152 -9.99 -14.39 -2.47
N GLY A 153 -9.74 -15.39 -1.63
CA GLY A 153 -9.24 -15.20 -0.26
C GLY A 153 -10.20 -14.37 0.61
N ARG A 154 -9.68 -13.31 1.24
CA ARG A 154 -10.50 -12.35 2.02
C ARG A 154 -11.56 -11.63 1.20
N TYR A 155 -11.36 -11.55 -0.11
CA TYR A 155 -12.25 -10.86 -1.05
C TYR A 155 -13.12 -11.84 -1.85
N ASN A 156 -13.28 -13.06 -1.35
CA ASN A 156 -14.05 -14.10 -2.03
C ASN A 156 -15.50 -13.66 -2.29
N GLY A 157 -15.95 -13.74 -3.54
CA GLY A 157 -17.30 -13.34 -3.95
C GLY A 157 -17.44 -11.88 -4.39
N LEU A 158 -16.39 -11.06 -4.24
CA LEU A 158 -16.47 -9.62 -4.56
C LEU A 158 -16.64 -9.35 -6.06
N VAL A 159 -16.02 -10.20 -6.89
CA VAL A 159 -16.02 -10.06 -8.36
C VAL A 159 -17.15 -10.85 -9.02
N GLY A 160 -17.27 -12.13 -8.66
CA GLY A 160 -18.15 -13.08 -9.33
C GLY A 160 -19.65 -12.83 -9.16
N ASN A 161 -20.44 -13.62 -9.88
CA ASN A 161 -21.91 -13.56 -9.89
C ASN A 161 -22.54 -14.88 -9.42
N GLY A 162 -22.05 -15.46 -8.33
CA GLY A 162 -22.63 -16.64 -7.70
C GLY A 162 -21.62 -17.72 -7.32
N SER A 163 -22.11 -18.84 -6.81
CA SER A 163 -21.29 -19.92 -6.23
C SER A 163 -20.45 -20.71 -7.22
N ALA A 164 -20.81 -20.71 -8.51
CA ALA A 164 -20.08 -21.46 -9.54
C ALA A 164 -18.75 -20.79 -9.92
N ASN A 165 -18.72 -19.45 -9.98
CA ASN A 165 -17.54 -18.64 -10.31
C ASN A 165 -17.48 -17.43 -9.36
N PRO A 166 -17.18 -17.63 -8.07
CA PRO A 166 -17.29 -16.57 -7.07
C PRO A 166 -16.28 -15.44 -7.27
N ASN A 167 -15.17 -15.72 -7.96
CA ASN A 167 -14.04 -14.79 -8.09
C ASN A 167 -13.70 -14.46 -9.54
N THR A 168 -14.58 -14.79 -10.49
CA THR A 168 -14.35 -14.51 -11.92
C THR A 168 -15.63 -13.96 -12.54
N ALA A 169 -15.50 -12.87 -13.30
CA ALA A 169 -16.60 -12.28 -14.04
C ALA A 169 -16.10 -11.59 -15.31
N PRO A 170 -16.96 -11.38 -16.32
CA PRO A 170 -16.64 -10.48 -17.43
C PRO A 170 -16.27 -9.08 -16.92
N VAL A 171 -15.30 -8.42 -17.54
CA VAL A 171 -14.86 -7.07 -17.15
C VAL A 171 -16.02 -6.05 -17.18
N SER A 172 -16.98 -6.22 -18.09
CA SER A 172 -18.20 -5.39 -18.13
C SER A 172 -19.00 -5.41 -16.83
N VAL A 173 -19.05 -6.54 -16.12
CA VAL A 173 -19.74 -6.66 -14.83
C VAL A 173 -19.07 -5.81 -13.76
N LEU A 174 -17.74 -5.71 -13.78
CA LEU A 174 -16.99 -4.87 -12.81
C LEU A 174 -17.26 -3.39 -13.06
N LEU A 175 -17.36 -2.97 -14.32
CA LEU A 175 -17.75 -1.62 -14.71
C LEU A 175 -19.15 -1.27 -14.18
N GLU A 176 -20.12 -2.17 -14.36
CA GLU A 176 -21.50 -1.99 -13.87
C GLU A 176 -21.56 -1.93 -12.34
N LYS A 177 -20.81 -2.80 -11.65
CA LYS A 177 -20.74 -2.83 -10.19
C LYS A 177 -19.90 -1.68 -9.59
N GLY A 178 -19.10 -1.00 -10.39
CA GLY A 178 -18.16 0.02 -9.91
C GLY A 178 -17.08 -0.54 -8.98
N VAL A 179 -16.58 -1.75 -9.26
CA VAL A 179 -15.52 -2.38 -8.45
C VAL A 179 -14.20 -1.62 -8.63
N ILE A 180 -13.61 -1.16 -7.53
CA ILE A 180 -12.32 -0.45 -7.51
C ILE A 180 -11.30 -1.28 -6.71
N PRO A 181 -10.36 -1.97 -7.38
CA PRO A 181 -9.31 -2.70 -6.68
C PRO A 181 -8.20 -1.76 -6.20
N PHE A 182 -7.34 -2.26 -5.31
CA PHE A 182 -6.10 -1.55 -4.98
C PHE A 182 -5.09 -1.64 -6.12
N ALA A 183 -5.00 -2.81 -6.77
CA ALA A 183 -4.15 -3.05 -7.93
C ALA A 183 -4.88 -3.80 -9.04
N ILE A 184 -4.43 -3.63 -10.28
CA ILE A 184 -4.93 -4.35 -11.45
C ILE A 184 -3.79 -4.72 -12.40
N ILE A 185 -3.84 -5.95 -12.93
CA ILE A 185 -2.90 -6.42 -13.96
C ILE A 185 -3.66 -6.59 -15.27
N THR A 186 -3.16 -5.99 -16.34
CA THR A 186 -3.71 -6.12 -17.69
C THR A 186 -3.17 -7.38 -18.41
N PRO A 187 -3.83 -7.87 -19.48
CA PRO A 187 -3.44 -9.12 -20.16
C PRO A 187 -2.01 -9.14 -20.73
N ASP A 188 -1.42 -7.95 -20.96
CA ASP A 188 -0.02 -7.79 -21.39
C ASP A 188 0.98 -7.88 -20.22
N GLY A 189 0.51 -8.18 -18.99
CA GLY A 189 1.34 -8.33 -17.80
C GLY A 189 1.68 -7.05 -17.07
N LYS A 190 1.10 -5.91 -17.47
CA LYS A 190 1.40 -4.62 -16.84
C LYS A 190 0.62 -4.43 -15.53
N TRP A 191 1.36 -4.12 -14.47
CA TRP A 191 0.81 -3.79 -13.15
C TRP A 191 0.42 -2.31 -13.05
N HIS A 192 -0.73 -2.07 -12.44
CA HIS A 192 -1.25 -0.75 -12.09
C HIS A 192 -1.73 -0.78 -10.63
N GLU A 193 -1.34 0.21 -9.83
CA GLU A 193 -1.73 0.30 -8.42
C GLU A 193 -2.17 1.72 -8.02
N ARG A 194 -2.97 1.81 -6.95
CA ARG A 194 -3.36 3.07 -6.32
C ARG A 194 -2.17 3.76 -5.65
N GLY A 195 -1.30 2.98 -5.02
CA GLY A 195 -0.09 3.45 -4.35
C GLY A 195 0.84 2.28 -4.08
N GLU A 196 2.06 2.58 -3.63
CA GLU A 196 3.07 1.58 -3.29
C GLU A 196 2.77 1.00 -1.92
N MET A 197 2.28 -0.24 -1.89
CA MET A 197 2.02 -0.96 -0.65
C MET A 197 3.34 -1.32 0.03
N GLY A 198 3.50 -0.91 1.28
CA GLY A 198 4.64 -1.22 2.12
C GLY A 198 4.28 -2.08 3.33
N TRP A 199 5.30 -2.41 4.11
CA TRP A 199 5.15 -3.17 5.34
C TRP A 199 4.13 -2.55 6.29
N PHE A 200 3.39 -3.41 6.99
CA PHE A 200 2.29 -3.04 7.89
C PHE A 200 1.14 -2.29 7.21
N GLY A 201 1.06 -2.33 5.87
CA GLY A 201 -0.07 -1.75 5.13
C GLY A 201 0.05 -0.25 4.97
N ILE A 202 1.25 0.29 5.23
CA ILE A 202 1.56 1.68 4.98
C ILE A 202 1.68 1.84 3.48
N VAL A 203 0.78 2.60 2.88
CA VAL A 203 0.82 2.92 1.46
C VAL A 203 1.54 4.25 1.28
N SER A 204 2.42 4.31 0.29
CA SER A 204 3.11 5.54 -0.11
C SER A 204 2.79 5.88 -1.57
N ASN A 205 3.04 7.13 -1.97
CA ASN A 205 2.74 7.62 -3.34
C ASN A 205 1.30 7.34 -3.80
N GLU A 206 0.34 7.44 -2.87
CA GLU A 206 -1.07 7.21 -3.17
C GLU A 206 -1.60 8.24 -4.17
N LYS A 207 -2.31 7.75 -5.18
CA LYS A 207 -3.12 8.55 -6.08
C LYS A 207 -4.37 9.01 -5.34
N GLU A 208 -4.77 10.25 -5.61
CA GLU A 208 -6.10 10.75 -5.26
C GLU A 208 -7.19 9.80 -5.77
N GLU A 209 -8.23 9.59 -4.95
CA GLU A 209 -9.27 8.59 -5.21
C GLU A 209 -9.92 8.78 -6.60
N ASP A 210 -10.31 10.01 -6.94
CA ASP A 210 -10.90 10.35 -8.24
C ASP A 210 -9.96 10.08 -9.43
N VAL A 211 -8.65 10.20 -9.23
CA VAL A 211 -7.65 9.90 -10.26
C VAL A 211 -7.57 8.40 -10.46
N TRP A 212 -7.55 7.63 -9.37
CA TRP A 212 -7.50 6.17 -9.43
C TRP A 212 -8.77 5.57 -10.04
N ILE A 213 -9.95 6.05 -9.65
CA ILE A 213 -11.23 5.61 -10.22
C ILE A 213 -11.28 5.83 -11.74
N LYS A 214 -10.79 6.97 -12.22
CA LYS A 214 -10.72 7.26 -13.67
C LYS A 214 -9.76 6.32 -14.40
N GLU A 215 -8.62 6.02 -13.80
CA GLU A 215 -7.65 5.08 -14.38
C GLU A 215 -8.24 3.66 -14.48
N ILE A 216 -8.83 3.14 -13.40
CA ILE A 216 -9.49 1.83 -13.37
C ILE A 216 -10.59 1.76 -14.43
N ARG A 217 -11.48 2.74 -14.49
CA ARG A 217 -12.54 2.77 -15.52
C ARG A 217 -11.96 2.72 -16.92
N SER A 218 -10.92 3.51 -17.21
CA SER A 218 -10.27 3.50 -18.52
C SER A 218 -9.65 2.15 -18.87
N ILE A 219 -9.04 1.46 -17.90
CA ILE A 219 -8.47 0.12 -18.09
C ILE A 219 -9.60 -0.87 -18.39
N LEU A 220 -10.62 -0.93 -17.53
CA LEU A 220 -11.74 -1.86 -17.70
C LEU A 220 -12.49 -1.62 -19.03
N GLU A 221 -12.69 -0.37 -19.45
CA GLU A 221 -13.31 -0.01 -20.73
C GLU A 221 -12.52 -0.55 -21.94
N LYS A 222 -11.19 -0.56 -21.88
CA LYS A 222 -10.32 -1.11 -22.93
C LYS A 222 -10.33 -2.64 -22.98
N HIS A 223 -10.69 -3.29 -21.88
CA HIS A 223 -10.65 -4.74 -21.72
C HIS A 223 -12.04 -5.36 -21.51
N GLN A 224 -13.12 -4.72 -21.97
CA GLN A 224 -14.51 -5.19 -21.76
C GLN A 224 -14.78 -6.63 -22.22
N ASN A 225 -14.06 -7.10 -23.24
CA ASN A 225 -14.20 -8.46 -23.77
C ASN A 225 -13.35 -9.50 -22.99
N CYS A 226 -12.67 -9.08 -21.92
CA CYS A 226 -11.86 -9.94 -21.08
C CYS A 226 -12.61 -10.46 -19.86
N LEU A 227 -12.01 -11.42 -19.17
CA LEU A 227 -12.43 -11.85 -17.83
C LEU A 227 -11.59 -11.13 -16.79
N ALA A 228 -12.19 -10.81 -15.65
CA ALA A 228 -11.53 -10.30 -14.47
C ALA A 228 -11.58 -11.35 -13.37
N VAL A 229 -10.43 -11.60 -12.75
CA VAL A 229 -10.26 -12.53 -11.64
C VAL A 229 -9.90 -11.73 -10.40
N GLY A 230 -10.66 -11.90 -9.31
CA GLY A 230 -10.38 -11.27 -8.03
C GLY A 230 -9.37 -12.08 -7.21
N CYS A 231 -8.31 -11.45 -6.74
CA CYS A 231 -7.23 -12.06 -5.99
C CYS A 231 -6.99 -11.33 -4.65
N ASP A 232 -6.58 -12.10 -3.64
CA ASP A 232 -6.06 -11.63 -2.35
C ASP A 232 -4.54 -11.78 -2.39
N LEU A 233 -3.82 -10.66 -2.34
CA LEU A 233 -2.36 -10.62 -2.31
C LEU A 233 -1.88 -10.17 -0.93
N HIS A 234 -0.75 -10.73 -0.49
CA HIS A 234 -0.08 -10.40 0.76
C HIS A 234 1.28 -9.74 0.52
N ILE A 235 1.66 -8.86 1.45
CA ILE A 235 2.98 -8.23 1.60
C ILE A 235 3.30 -7.97 3.09
#